data_AF-A0AAN2FI72-F1
#
_entry.id   AF-A0AAN2FI72-F1
#
_cell.length_a   1.000
_cell.length_b   1.000
_cell.length_c   1.000
_cell.angle_alpha   90.00
_cell.angle_beta   90.00
_cell.angle_gamma   90.00
#
_symmetry.space_group_name_H-M   'P 1'
#
loop_
_entity.id
_entity.type
_entity.pdbx_description
1 polymer ?
#
loop_
_entity_poly.entity_id
_entity_poly.type
_entity_poly.pdbx_seq_one_letter_code
_entity_poly.pdbx_strand_id
1 'polypeptide(L)' 'MKDWQQEVHQPVVLGNNLTTGIMITYDFLRPDNLRLYQKQAVFTLNMDDLLIFSLSKASPISAAYLQIFSDTLESFRTA' A
#
# COMPACT_ATOMS: atom_id res chain seq x y z
N MET A 1 -10.51 -8.40 -12.11
CA MET A 1 -9.12 -8.86 -11.88
C MET A 1 -9.11 -10.37 -11.99
N LYS A 2 -8.18 -10.97 -12.73
CA LYS A 2 -8.07 -12.44 -12.86
C LYS A 2 -7.09 -12.95 -11.81
N ASP A 3 -7.40 -14.09 -11.18
CA ASP A 3 -6.54 -14.77 -10.19
C ASP A 3 -6.02 -13.82 -9.09
N TRP A 4 -7.00 -13.11 -8.50
CA TRP A 4 -6.81 -12.16 -7.40
C TRP A 4 -6.48 -12.92 -6.11
N GLN A 5 -5.40 -12.52 -5.47
CA GLN A 5 -4.94 -13.02 -4.18
C GLN A 5 -4.70 -11.83 -3.26
N GLN A 6 -5.17 -11.91 -2.02
CA GLN A 6 -5.06 -10.81 -1.07
C GLN A 6 -4.78 -11.35 0.33
N GLU A 7 -3.86 -10.70 1.03
CA GLU A 7 -3.55 -10.98 2.42
C GLU A 7 -4.58 -10.34 3.36
N VAL A 8 -4.58 -10.75 4.63
CA VAL A 8 -5.35 -10.08 5.67
C VAL A 8 -4.84 -8.65 5.83
N HIS A 9 -5.77 -7.69 5.87
CA HIS A 9 -5.42 -6.28 6.08
C HIS A 9 -4.69 -6.09 7.39
N GLN A 10 -3.68 -5.22 7.37
CA GLN A 10 -2.88 -4.89 8.55
C GLN A 10 -3.03 -3.40 8.87
N PRO A 11 -3.00 -2.98 10.15
CA PRO A 11 -2.92 -1.57 10.48
C PRO A 11 -1.58 -0.99 9.97
N VAL A 12 -1.60 0.28 9.57
CA VAL A 12 -0.40 1.03 9.20
C VAL A 12 -0.52 2.47 9.67
N VAL A 13 0.60 3.08 10.06
CA VAL A 13 0.66 4.47 10.53
C VAL A 13 1.19 5.38 9.43
N LEU A 14 0.59 6.55 9.27
CA LEU A 14 1.08 7.63 8.42
C LEU A 14 1.83 8.68 9.24
N GLY A 15 2.94 9.17 8.72
CA GLY A 15 3.76 10.19 9.35
C GLY A 15 4.28 9.75 10.72
N ASN A 16 4.66 10.72 11.55
CA ASN A 16 5.00 10.47 12.95
C ASN A 16 3.74 10.32 13.82
N ASN A 17 3.02 9.20 13.70
CA ASN A 17 1.75 8.91 14.39
C ASN A 17 0.61 9.91 14.07
N LEU A 18 0.53 10.38 12.83
CA LEU A 18 -0.52 11.33 12.42
C LEU A 18 -1.90 10.68 12.38
N THR A 19 -2.00 9.52 11.74
CA THR A 19 -3.24 8.76 11.63
C THR A 19 -2.94 7.28 11.36
N THR A 20 -3.90 6.42 11.71
CA THR A 20 -3.83 4.98 11.45
C THR A 20 -4.76 4.64 10.29
N GLY A 21 -4.21 3.96 9.29
CA GLY A 21 -4.92 3.46 8.13
C GLY A 21 -4.88 1.94 8.04
N ILE A 22 -5.24 1.44 6.86
CA ILE A 22 -5.18 0.02 6.53
C ILE A 22 -4.17 -0.22 5.41
N MET A 23 -3.41 -1.30 5.55
CA MET A 23 -2.53 -1.84 4.54
C MET A 23 -3.23 -2.99 3.82
N ILE A 24 -3.34 -2.88 2.50
CA ILE A 24 -3.91 -3.90 1.62
C ILE A 24 -2.77 -4.43 0.76
N THR A 25 -2.43 -5.72 0.92
CA THR A 25 -1.48 -6.42 0.05
C THR A 25 -2.27 -7.36 -0.86
N TYR A 26 -2.05 -7.27 -2.16
CA TYR A 26 -2.69 -8.14 -3.14
C TYR A 26 -1.88 -8.28 -4.41
N ASP A 27 -2.21 -9.29 -5.19
CA ASP A 27 -1.67 -9.50 -6.52
C ASP A 27 -2.70 -10.14 -7.46
N PHE A 28 -2.56 -9.86 -8.75
CA PHE A 28 -3.51 -10.32 -9.78
C PHE A 28 -2.84 -10.45 -11.14
N LEU A 29 -3.47 -11.20 -12.04
CA LEU A 29 -3.10 -11.27 -13.46
C LEU A 29 -3.72 -10.12 -14.24
N ARG A 30 -2.86 -9.34 -14.89
CA ARG A 30 -3.25 -8.33 -15.88
C ARG A 30 -3.76 -8.99 -17.17
N PRO A 31 -4.40 -8.24 -18.09
CA PRO A 31 -4.87 -8.78 -19.37
C PRO A 31 -3.79 -9.41 -20.24
N ASP A 32 -2.53 -8.99 -20.10
CA ASP A 32 -1.35 -9.57 -20.76
C ASP A 32 -0.80 -10.84 -20.07
N ASN A 33 -1.54 -11.38 -19.09
CA ASN A 33 -1.15 -12.50 -18.22
C ASN A 33 0.14 -12.25 -17.40
N LEU A 34 0.61 -11.01 -17.27
CA LEU A 34 1.66 -10.67 -16.32
C LEU A 34 1.06 -10.45 -14.92
N ARG A 35 1.70 -11.05 -13.90
CA ARG A 35 1.29 -10.88 -12.50
C ARG A 35 1.80 -9.54 -11.97
N LEU A 36 0.89 -8.76 -11.40
CA LEU A 36 1.20 -7.49 -10.74
C LEU A 36 1.03 -7.65 -9.24
N TYR A 37 2.06 -7.30 -8.49
CA TYR A 37 2.06 -7.29 -7.03
C TYR A 37 1.86 -5.86 -6.55
N GLN A 38 0.86 -5.65 -5.70
CA GLN A 38 0.50 -4.35 -5.17
C GLN A 38 0.44 -4.35 -3.65
N LYS A 39 0.86 -3.23 -3.09
CA LYS A 39 0.68 -2.91 -1.67
C LYS A 39 0.17 -1.49 -1.56
N GLN A 40 -0.93 -1.31 -0.85
CA GLN A 40 -1.61 -0.02 -0.71
C GLN A 40 -1.79 0.33 0.76
N ALA A 41 -1.36 1.52 1.15
CA ALA A 41 -1.67 2.09 2.46
C ALA A 41 -2.75 3.15 2.27
N VAL A 42 -3.90 2.94 2.89
CA VAL A 42 -5.11 3.77 2.75
C VAL A 42 -5.39 4.46 4.07
N PHE A 43 -5.45 5.79 4.04
CA PHE A 43 -5.68 6.63 5.21
C PHE A 43 -6.85 7.57 4.95
N THR A 44 -7.67 7.80 5.97
CA THR A 44 -8.58 8.94 6.04
C THR A 44 -7.85 10.10 6.71
N LEU A 45 -7.64 11.20 5.99
CA LEU A 45 -7.02 12.41 6.58
C LEU A 45 -8.04 13.25 7.35
N ASN A 46 -9.29 13.21 6.90
CA ASN A 46 -10.48 13.77 7.53
C ASN A 46 -11.67 12.85 7.17
N MET A 47 -12.92 13.27 7.42
CA MET A 47 -14.09 12.43 7.11
C MET A 47 -14.41 12.33 5.61
N ASP A 48 -13.79 13.15 4.77
CA ASP A 48 -14.14 13.31 3.36
C ASP A 48 -13.02 12.88 2.39
N ASP A 49 -11.76 13.00 2.81
CA ASP A 49 -10.57 12.79 1.98
C ASP A 49 -9.82 11.49 2.32
N LEU A 50 -9.57 10.71 1.28
CA LEU A 50 -8.72 9.53 1.33
C LEU A 50 -7.35 9.81 0.71
N LEU A 51 -6.29 9.46 1.44
CA LEU A 51 -4.94 9.42 0.94
C LEU A 51 -4.50 7.96 0.75
N ILE A 52 -4.12 7.63 -0.48
CA ILE A 52 -3.72 6.27 -0.86
C ILE A 52 -2.29 6.31 -1.38
N PHE A 53 -1.39 5.60 -0.71
CA PHE A 53 -0.05 5.31 -1.23
C PHE A 53 -0.07 3.93 -1.86
N SER A 54 0.53 3.79 -3.05
CA SER A 54 0.61 2.51 -3.75
C SER A 54 2.03 2.18 -4.17
N LEU A 55 2.47 0.98 -3.80
CA LEU A 55 3.66 0.32 -4.33
C LEU A 55 3.23 -0.78 -5.30
N SER A 56 3.70 -0.70 -6.54
CA SER A 56 3.39 -1.68 -7.59
C SER A 56 4.67 -2.26 -8.19
N LYS A 57 4.73 -3.58 -8.36
CA LYS A 57 5.88 -4.29 -8.93
C LYS A 57 5.44 -5.45 -9.83
N ALA A 58 6.22 -5.72 -10.88
CA ALA A 58 6.04 -6.87 -11.76
C ALA A 58 6.66 -8.17 -11.20
N SER A 59 7.17 -8.13 -9.97
CA SER A 59 7.75 -9.25 -9.24
C SER A 59 7.33 -9.17 -7.76
N PRO A 60 7.42 -10.25 -6.98
CA PRO A 60 7.14 -10.22 -5.56
C PRO A 60 7.88 -9.06 -4.86
N ILE A 61 7.18 -8.35 -3.98
CA ILE A 61 7.73 -7.18 -3.31
C ILE A 61 8.72 -7.64 -2.24
N SER A 62 9.99 -7.27 -2.40
CA SER A 62 11.04 -7.63 -1.44
C SER A 62 10.97 -6.77 -0.17
N ALA A 63 11.57 -7.26 0.92
CA ALA A 63 11.68 -6.53 2.18
C ALA A 63 12.33 -5.15 2.03
N ALA A 64 13.30 -4.99 1.13
CA ALA A 64 13.93 -3.69 0.86
C ALA A 64 12.94 -2.66 0.30
N TYR A 65 12.07 -3.07 -0.63
CA TYR A 65 11.03 -2.18 -1.15
C TYR A 65 9.93 -1.92 -0.11
N LEU A 66 9.62 -2.89 0.74
CA LEU A 66 8.71 -2.68 1.86
C LEU A 66 9.26 -1.63 2.84
N GLN A 67 10.57 -1.67 3.13
CA GLN A 67 11.21 -0.68 4.00
C GLN A 67 11.12 0.73 3.39
N ILE A 68 11.49 0.89 2.12
CA ILE A 68 11.37 2.18 1.42
C ILE A 68 9.93 2.71 1.45
N PHE A 69 8.95 1.82 1.28
CA PHE A 69 7.54 2.20 1.36
C PHE A 69 7.16 2.66 2.77
N SER A 70 7.57 1.94 3.81
CA SER A 70 7.36 2.35 5.20
C SER A 70 8.03 3.69 5.51
N ASP A 71 9.28 3.90 5.10
CA ASP A 71 10.02 5.15 5.30
C ASP A 71 9.31 6.31 4.60
N THR A 72 8.75 6.06 3.40
CA THR A 72 7.95 7.04 2.67
C THR A 72 6.71 7.45 3.47
N LEU A 73 5.98 6.49 4.04
CA LEU A 73 4.81 6.76 4.87
C LEU A 73 5.19 7.56 6.13
N GLU A 74 6.27 7.20 6.80
CA GLU A 74 6.77 7.89 8.00
C GLU A 74 7.23 9.32 7.69
N SER A 75 7.77 9.57 6.49
CA SER A 75 8.22 10.90 6.07
C SER A 75 7.09 11.90 5.83
N PHE A 76 5.83 11.44 5.75
CA PHE A 76 4.70 12.31 5.45
C PHE A 76 4.54 13.42 6.51
N ARG A 77 4.33 14.65 6.04
CA ARG A 77 4.05 15.83 6.85
C ARG A 77 2.85 16.56 6.27
N THR A 78 1.96 17.04 7.12
CA THR A 78 0.93 18.00 6.71
C THR A 78 1.56 19.38 6.58
N ALA A 79 1.08 20.17 5.63
CA ALA A 79 1.48 21.57 5.47
C ALA A 79 0.96 22.44 6.62
#